data_AF-A0A843CIL9-F1
#
_entry.id   AF-A0A843CIL9-F1
#
_cell.length_a   1.000
_cell.length_b   1.000
_cell.length_c   1.000
_cell.angle_alpha   90.00
_cell.angle_beta   90.00
_cell.angle_gamma   90.00
#
_symmetry.space_group_name_H-M   'P 1'
#
loop_
_entity.id
_entity.type
_entity.pdbx_description
1 polymer ?
#
loop_
_entity_poly.entity_id
_entity_poly.type
_entity_poly.pdbx_seq_one_letter_code
_entity_poly.pdbx_strand_id
1 'polypeptide(L)'
;MASVENPMAYLIAFGLKKVEQERPELANDSKYVELKGQLLQDAEGHFREIQATYATVLKTQCHCGGQLEPVDHDFGKSGGVIYDSVIARCRACGATQSFQFPKEGFISEARSAMALRDYLQRAYGLDYTGMAMNDLQRRSAVGV
;
A
#
# COMPACT_ATOMS: atom_id res chain seq x y z
N MET A 1 -1.89 16.66 4.90
CA MET A 1 -3.17 15.92 5.06
C MET A 1 -3.15 14.79 4.03
N ALA A 2 -3.46 13.55 4.41
CA ALA A 2 -3.56 12.45 3.44
C ALA A 2 -4.67 12.80 2.44
N SER A 3 -4.37 12.86 1.15
CA SER A 3 -5.37 13.14 0.13
C SER A 3 -6.34 11.96 0.04
N VAL A 4 -7.62 12.25 -0.20
CA VAL A 4 -8.66 11.22 -0.40
C VAL A 4 -8.39 10.39 -1.68
N GLU A 5 -7.48 10.87 -2.53
CA GLU A 5 -7.11 10.26 -3.81
C GLU A 5 -6.16 9.07 -3.66
N ASN A 6 -5.41 8.98 -2.54
CA ASN A 6 -4.56 7.84 -2.24
C ASN A 6 -5.23 6.93 -1.19
N PRO A 7 -5.83 5.80 -1.60
CA PRO A 7 -6.50 4.89 -0.68
C PRO A 7 -5.54 4.29 0.36
N MET A 8 -4.26 4.11 0.03
CA MET A 8 -3.26 3.58 0.94
C MET A 8 -2.95 4.56 2.07
N ALA A 9 -2.60 5.81 1.71
CA ALA A 9 -2.36 6.86 2.70
C ALA A 9 -3.61 7.15 3.55
N TYR A 10 -4.81 7.09 2.96
CA TYR A 10 -6.07 7.21 3.69
C TYR A 10 -6.23 6.11 4.76
N LEU A 11 -6.03 4.84 4.39
CA LEU A 11 -6.18 3.71 5.32
C LEU A 11 -5.16 3.79 6.47
N ILE A 12 -3.91 4.17 6.17
CA ILE A 12 -2.87 4.38 7.20
C ILE A 12 -3.29 5.51 8.15
N ALA A 13 -3.67 6.68 7.61
CA ALA A 13 -4.08 7.82 8.42
C ALA A 13 -5.30 7.51 9.28
N PHE A 14 -6.26 6.75 8.74
CA PHE A 14 -7.43 6.31 9.46
C PHE A 14 -7.07 5.36 10.61
N GLY A 15 -6.22 4.36 10.37
CA GLY A 15 -5.75 3.43 11.40
C GLY A 15 -5.02 4.14 12.54
N LEU A 16 -4.13 5.06 12.21
CA LEU A 16 -3.39 5.86 13.18
C LEU A 16 -4.28 6.82 13.98
N LYS A 17 -5.34 7.37 13.37
CA LYS A 17 -6.28 8.23 14.08
C LYS A 17 -6.92 7.55 15.29
N LYS A 18 -7.18 6.24 15.22
CA LYS A 18 -7.71 5.47 16.36
C LYS A 18 -6.70 5.38 17.49
N VAL A 19 -5.43 5.15 17.16
CA VAL A 19 -4.33 5.14 18.14
C VAL A 19 -4.20 6.51 18.81
N GLU A 20 -4.28 7.59 18.04
CA GLU A 20 -4.21 8.97 18.54
C GLU A 20 -5.39 9.33 19.46
N GLN A 21 -6.56 8.72 19.26
CA GLN A 21 -7.70 8.89 20.16
C GLN A 21 -7.51 8.16 21.50
N GLU A 22 -6.90 6.97 21.48
CA GLU A 22 -6.61 6.19 22.69
C GLU A 22 -5.38 6.69 23.46
N ARG A 23 -4.48 7.41 22.77
CA ARG A 23 -3.22 7.95 23.29
C ARG A 23 -3.02 9.40 22.82
N PRO A 24 -3.77 10.37 23.37
CA PRO A 24 -3.68 11.79 22.97
C PRO A 24 -2.29 12.40 23.12
N GLU A 25 -1.45 11.85 24.00
CA GLU A 25 -0.07 12.27 24.20
C GLU A 25 0.80 12.13 22.94
N LEU A 26 0.44 11.23 22.01
CA LEU A 26 1.14 11.06 20.73
C LEU A 26 1.09 12.32 19.86
N ALA A 27 0.08 13.18 20.03
CA ALA A 27 -0.04 14.41 19.26
C ALA A 27 1.13 15.38 19.50
N ASN A 28 1.79 15.28 20.66
CA ASN A 28 2.94 16.12 21.03
C ASN A 28 4.27 15.38 20.92
N ASP A 29 4.27 14.11 20.54
CA ASP A 29 5.50 13.33 20.33
C ASP A 29 6.06 13.62 18.93
N SER A 30 7.13 14.40 18.89
CA SER A 30 7.79 14.80 17.65
C SER A 30 8.29 13.61 16.83
N LYS A 31 8.74 12.53 17.47
CA LYS A 31 9.25 11.34 16.79
C LYS A 31 8.11 10.51 16.20
N TYR A 32 6.99 10.41 16.90
CA TYR A 32 5.78 9.82 16.32
C TYR A 32 5.32 10.61 15.08
N VAL A 33 5.24 11.93 15.17
CA VAL A 33 4.81 12.81 14.06
C VAL A 33 5.73 12.67 12.85
N GLU A 34 7.05 12.61 13.08
CA GLU A 34 8.05 12.36 12.03
C GLU A 34 7.83 11.01 11.34
N LEU A 35 7.76 9.92 12.11
CA LEU A 35 7.58 8.56 11.57
C LEU A 35 6.24 8.40 10.83
N LYS A 36 5.17 8.99 11.37
CA LYS A 36 3.86 9.06 10.70
C LYS A 36 3.96 9.82 9.37
N GLY A 37 4.65 10.96 9.36
CA GLY A 37 4.86 11.76 8.15
C GLY A 37 5.60 10.99 7.07
N GLN A 38 6.71 10.33 7.45
CA GLN A 38 7.51 9.51 6.55
C GLN A 38 6.70 8.36 5.95
N LEU A 39 5.94 7.62 6.77
CA LEU A 39 5.08 6.53 6.30
C LEU A 39 4.03 7.03 5.29
N LEU A 40 3.36 8.16 5.58
CA LEU A 40 2.37 8.72 4.66
C LEU A 40 3.00 9.19 3.34
N GLN A 41 4.22 9.72 3.38
CA GLN A 41 4.96 10.11 2.17
C GLN A 41 5.38 8.89 1.34
N ASP A 42 5.86 7.81 1.99
CA ASP A 42 6.23 6.58 1.28
C ASP A 42 5.01 5.90 0.66
N ALA A 43 3.87 5.88 1.35
CA ALA A 43 2.60 5.38 0.80
C ALA A 43 2.11 6.20 -0.40
N GLU A 44 2.40 7.51 -0.44
CA GLU A 44 2.13 8.37 -1.59
C GLU A 44 3.05 8.06 -2.77
N GLY A 45 4.34 7.87 -2.53
CA GLY A 45 5.29 7.43 -3.56
C GLY A 45 4.86 6.10 -4.17
N HIS A 46 4.55 5.11 -3.32
CA HIS A 46 4.17 3.78 -3.77
C HIS A 46 2.86 3.77 -4.57
N PHE A 47 1.85 4.54 -4.15
CA PHE A 47 0.61 4.66 -4.91
C PHE A 47 0.83 5.22 -6.32
N ARG A 48 1.68 6.24 -6.46
CA ARG A 48 2.04 6.79 -7.79
C ARG A 48 2.77 5.78 -8.66
N GLU A 49 3.65 4.97 -8.07
CA GLU A 49 4.33 3.88 -8.79
C GLU A 49 3.32 2.85 -9.32
N ILE A 50 2.31 2.48 -8.52
CA ILE A 50 1.24 1.57 -8.95
C ILE A 50 0.44 2.21 -10.09
N GLN A 51 0.06 3.49 -9.97
CA GLN A 51 -0.65 4.20 -11.04
C GLN A 51 0.16 4.23 -12.35
N ALA A 52 1.47 4.44 -12.27
CA ALA A 52 2.35 4.43 -13.44
C ALA A 52 2.43 3.04 -14.09
N THR A 53 2.51 1.99 -13.28
CA THR A 53 2.43 0.59 -13.71
C THR A 53 1.13 0.30 -14.46
N TYR A 54 -0.02 0.65 -13.89
CA TYR A 54 -1.34 0.47 -14.54
C TYR A 54 -1.47 1.29 -15.82
N ALA A 55 -1.01 2.55 -15.82
CA ALA A 55 -1.02 3.39 -17.00
C ALA A 55 -0.18 2.81 -18.14
N THR A 56 0.91 2.12 -17.82
CA THR A 56 1.76 1.44 -18.81
C THR A 56 1.02 0.26 -19.45
N VAL A 57 0.34 -0.55 -18.63
CA VAL A 57 -0.49 -1.66 -19.12
C VAL A 57 -1.60 -1.17 -20.04
N LEU A 58 -2.35 -0.14 -19.63
CA LEU A 58 -3.47 0.41 -20.40
C LEU A 58 -3.05 1.03 -21.75
N LYS A 59 -1.81 1.50 -21.87
CA LYS A 59 -1.22 2.02 -23.11
C LYS A 59 -0.66 0.91 -24.01
N THR A 60 -0.49 -0.30 -23.49
CA THR A 60 0.06 -1.43 -24.24
C THR A 60 -1.04 -2.14 -25.01
N GLN A 61 -0.78 -2.43 -26.30
CA GLN A 61 -1.69 -3.22 -27.12
C GLN A 61 -1.38 -4.71 -27.01
N CYS A 62 -2.42 -5.53 -27.06
CA CYS A 62 -2.27 -6.96 -27.22
C CYS A 62 -1.68 -7.27 -28.61
N HIS A 63 -1.09 -8.45 -28.79
CA HIS A 63 -0.56 -8.92 -30.08
C HIS A 63 -1.61 -8.95 -31.20
N CYS A 64 -2.90 -9.02 -30.85
CA CYS A 64 -4.01 -8.96 -31.80
C CYS A 64 -4.49 -7.52 -32.13
N GLY A 65 -3.82 -6.49 -31.60
CA GLY A 65 -4.21 -5.07 -31.71
C GLY A 65 -5.28 -4.63 -30.72
N GLY A 66 -5.83 -5.53 -29.90
CA GLY A 66 -6.86 -5.20 -28.90
C GLY A 66 -6.30 -4.55 -27.63
N GLN A 67 -7.14 -3.77 -26.94
CA GLN A 67 -6.76 -3.12 -25.67
C GLN A 67 -6.61 -4.13 -24.53
N LEU A 68 -5.58 -3.93 -23.70
CA LEU A 68 -5.34 -4.69 -22.48
C LEU A 68 -6.00 -4.02 -21.27
N GLU A 69 -6.52 -4.83 -20.35
CA GLU A 69 -7.02 -4.37 -19.06
C GLU A 69 -6.36 -5.12 -17.91
N PRO A 70 -5.90 -4.42 -16.87
CA PRO A 70 -5.46 -5.06 -15.64
C PRO A 70 -6.62 -5.84 -15.02
N VAL A 71 -6.39 -7.13 -14.73
CA VAL A 71 -7.38 -8.01 -14.09
C VAL A 71 -6.89 -8.58 -12.77
N ASP A 72 -5.58 -8.65 -12.58
CA ASP A 72 -4.97 -9.15 -11.34
C ASP A 72 -3.63 -8.47 -11.07
N HIS A 73 -3.22 -8.50 -9.81
CA HIS A 73 -2.07 -7.79 -9.27
C HIS A 73 -1.40 -8.64 -8.21
N ASP A 74 -0.10 -8.94 -8.38
CA ASP A 74 0.66 -9.72 -7.42
C ASP A 74 2.05 -9.12 -7.16
N PHE A 75 2.52 -9.26 -5.91
CA PHE A 75 3.85 -8.83 -5.50
C PHE A 75 4.73 -10.06 -5.27
N GLY A 76 5.81 -10.16 -6.06
CA GLY A 76 6.76 -11.27 -5.99
C GLY A 76 8.17 -10.82 -5.61
N LYS A 77 9.00 -11.77 -5.19
CA LYS A 77 10.44 -11.56 -4.99
C LYS A 77 11.23 -12.59 -5.80
N SER A 78 12.15 -12.12 -6.64
CA SER A 78 13.08 -12.98 -7.37
C SER A 78 14.47 -12.34 -7.39
N GLY A 79 15.51 -13.12 -7.10
CA GLY A 79 16.90 -12.63 -7.13
C GLY A 79 17.21 -11.44 -6.20
N GLY A 80 16.41 -11.20 -5.16
CA GLY A 80 16.56 -10.05 -4.26
C GLY A 80 15.80 -8.80 -4.69
N VAL A 81 15.21 -8.79 -5.90
CA VAL A 81 14.38 -7.70 -6.41
C VAL A 81 12.91 -8.01 -6.13
N ILE A 82 12.17 -6.99 -5.68
CA ILE A 82 10.71 -7.06 -5.54
C ILE A 82 10.10 -6.63 -6.86
N TYR A 83 9.13 -7.39 -7.35
CA TYR A 83 8.41 -7.10 -8.58
C TYR A 83 6.95 -6.91 -8.27
N ASP A 84 6.40 -5.86 -8.86
CA ASP A 84 4.97 -5.67 -9.04
C ASP A 84 4.59 -6.32 -10.36
N SER A 85 3.80 -7.39 -10.28
CA SER A 85 3.33 -8.16 -11.41
C SER A 85 1.88 -7.81 -11.71
N VAL A 86 1.63 -7.26 -12.89
CA VAL A 86 0.26 -7.00 -13.36
C VAL A 86 -0.10 -8.05 -14.39
N ILE A 87 -1.19 -8.76 -14.14
CA ILE A 87 -1.81 -9.63 -15.15
C ILE A 87 -2.88 -8.80 -15.86
N ALA A 88 -2.73 -8.68 -17.16
CA ALA A 88 -3.67 -7.98 -18.02
C ALA A 88 -4.38 -8.95 -18.96
N ARG A 89 -5.65 -8.72 -19.25
CA ARG A 89 -6.44 -9.48 -20.21
C ARG A 89 -6.83 -8.61 -21.39
N CYS A 90 -6.66 -9.13 -22.60
CA CYS A 90 -7.10 -8.45 -23.81
C CYS A 90 -8.63 -8.50 -23.95
N ARG A 91 -9.26 -7.33 -24.15
CA ARG A 91 -10.71 -7.25 -24.41
C ARG A 91 -11.14 -7.92 -25.71
N ALA A 92 -10.28 -7.93 -26.73
CA ALA A 92 -10.66 -8.39 -28.07
C ALA A 92 -10.52 -9.92 -28.23
N CYS A 93 -9.41 -10.50 -27.77
CA CYS A 93 -9.14 -11.93 -27.95
C CYS A 93 -9.12 -12.73 -26.64
N GLY A 94 -9.27 -12.08 -25.48
CA GLY A 94 -9.26 -12.74 -24.18
C GLY A 94 -7.90 -13.22 -23.69
N ALA A 95 -6.82 -13.07 -24.48
CA ALA A 95 -5.48 -13.49 -24.10
C ALA A 95 -4.96 -12.72 -22.87
N THR A 96 -4.22 -13.42 -22.01
CA THR A 96 -3.59 -12.84 -20.82
C THR A 96 -2.12 -12.52 -21.07
N GLN A 97 -1.64 -11.41 -20.53
CA GLN A 97 -0.26 -10.99 -20.57
C GLN A 97 0.18 -10.56 -19.17
N SER A 98 1.40 -10.91 -18.79
CA SER A 98 1.98 -10.55 -17.49
C SER A 98 3.07 -9.51 -17.68
N PHE A 99 3.00 -8.44 -16.91
CA PHE A 99 3.98 -7.38 -16.87
C PHE A 99 4.68 -7.41 -15.52
N GLN A 100 6.01 -7.32 -15.50
CA GLN A 100 6.79 -7.26 -14.27
C GLN A 100 7.51 -5.92 -14.18
N PHE A 101 7.24 -5.19 -13.11
CA PHE A 101 7.82 -3.89 -12.82
C PHE A 101 8.73 -4.03 -11.60
N PRO A 102 10.05 -3.90 -11.73
CA PRO A 102 10.93 -3.91 -10.56
C PRO A 102 10.59 -2.72 -9.66
N LYS A 103 10.44 -2.98 -8.36
CA LYS A 103 10.13 -1.97 -7.35
C LYS A 103 11.34 -1.75 -6.45
N GLU A 104 11.99 -0.62 -6.66
CA GLU A 104 13.02 -0.14 -5.74
C GLU A 104 12.39 0.55 -4.51
N GLY A 105 11.17 1.11 -4.66
CA GLY A 105 10.44 1.87 -3.63
C GLY A 105 9.57 1.07 -2.65
N PHE A 106 9.11 -0.13 -2.99
CA PHE A 106 8.26 -0.96 -2.09
C PHE A 106 8.92 -1.21 -0.73
N ILE A 107 10.26 -1.24 -0.71
CA ILE A 107 11.04 -1.43 0.50
C ILE A 107 10.93 -0.21 1.45
N SER A 108 10.76 1.02 0.94
CA SER A 108 10.69 2.21 1.79
C SER A 108 9.40 2.25 2.61
N GLU A 109 8.24 2.01 2.00
CA GLU A 109 6.95 1.97 2.69
C GLU A 109 6.93 0.89 3.79
N ALA A 110 7.34 -0.33 3.45
CA ALA A 110 7.40 -1.42 4.41
C ALA A 110 8.36 -1.12 5.59
N ARG A 111 9.51 -0.49 5.32
CA ARG A 111 10.45 -0.06 6.36
C ARG A 111 9.85 1.01 7.26
N SER A 112 9.19 2.02 6.69
CA SER A 112 8.56 3.11 7.44
C SER A 112 7.39 2.60 8.30
N ALA A 113 6.62 1.63 7.78
CA ALA A 113 5.55 0.98 8.53
C ALA A 113 6.11 0.18 9.73
N MET A 114 7.19 -0.59 9.52
CA MET A 114 7.85 -1.32 10.60
C MET A 114 8.48 -0.37 11.64
N ALA A 115 9.11 0.72 11.20
CA ALA A 115 9.71 1.70 12.09
C ALA A 115 8.67 2.36 13.01
N LEU A 116 7.51 2.74 12.45
CA LEU A 116 6.41 3.31 13.24
C LEU A 116 5.82 2.27 14.22
N ARG A 117 5.58 1.03 13.76
CA ARG A 117 5.11 -0.06 14.63
C ARG A 117 6.06 -0.30 15.79
N ASP A 118 7.35 -0.47 15.50
CA ASP A 118 8.36 -0.77 16.51
C ASP A 118 8.51 0.38 17.51
N TYR A 119 8.36 1.63 17.05
CA TYR A 119 8.33 2.79 17.91
C TYR A 119 7.13 2.79 18.86
N LEU A 120 5.91 2.62 18.34
CA LEU A 120 4.68 2.56 19.13
C LEU A 120 4.72 1.43 20.18
N GLN A 121 5.25 0.27 19.80
CA GLN A 121 5.41 -0.86 20.71
C GLN A 121 6.42 -0.55 21.83
N ARG A 122 7.58 0.05 21.51
CA ARG A 122 8.64 0.30 22.49
C ARG A 122 8.35 1.47 23.41
N ALA A 123 7.82 2.57 22.88
CA ALA A 123 7.58 3.80 23.63
C ALA A 123 6.27 3.76 24.43
N TYR A 124 5.25 3.07 23.91
CA TYR A 124 3.89 3.11 24.46
C TYR A 124 3.28 1.73 24.74
N GLY A 125 3.98 0.63 24.45
CA GLY A 125 3.45 -0.73 24.63
C GLY A 125 2.30 -1.06 23.68
N LEU A 126 2.15 -0.32 22.58
CA LEU A 126 1.01 -0.45 21.66
C LEU A 126 1.31 -1.45 20.54
N ASP A 127 0.57 -2.57 20.53
CA ASP A 127 0.58 -3.51 19.41
C ASP A 127 -0.34 -3.03 18.28
N TYR A 128 0.18 -2.07 17.51
CA TYR A 128 -0.53 -1.49 16.37
C TYR A 128 -0.96 -2.54 15.34
N THR A 129 -0.14 -3.58 15.10
CA THR A 129 -0.44 -4.62 14.11
C THR A 129 -1.59 -5.50 14.59
N GLY A 130 -1.59 -5.91 15.87
CA GLY A 130 -2.69 -6.65 16.46
C GLY A 130 -4.00 -5.85 16.47
N MET A 131 -3.93 -4.54 16.75
CA MET A 131 -5.11 -3.65 16.70
C MET A 131 -5.67 -3.50 15.29
N ALA A 132 -4.80 -3.29 14.28
CA ALA A 132 -5.21 -3.17 12.89
C ALA A 132 -5.80 -4.48 12.34
N MET A 133 -5.19 -5.63 12.65
CA MET A 133 -5.69 -6.94 12.23
C MET A 133 -7.03 -7.29 12.86
N ASN A 134 -7.22 -7.00 14.15
CA ASN A 134 -8.52 -7.18 14.81
C ASN A 134 -9.61 -6.29 14.21
N ASP A 135 -9.28 -5.05 13.81
CA ASP A 135 -10.25 -4.15 13.15
C ASP A 135 -10.61 -4.66 11.75
N LEU A 136 -9.62 -5.10 10.96
CA LEU A 136 -9.84 -5.71 9.64
C LEU A 136 -10.69 -6.97 9.75
N GLN A 137 -10.38 -7.88 10.67
CA GLN A 137 -11.16 -9.09 10.90
C GLN A 137 -12.60 -8.78 11.33
N ARG A 138 -12.80 -7.78 12.21
CA ARG A 138 -14.16 -7.34 12.58
C ARG A 138 -14.94 -6.80 11.38
N ARG A 139 -14.31 -6.01 10.51
CA ARG A 139 -14.96 -5.48 9.30
C ARG A 139 -15.26 -6.57 8.28
N SER A 140 -14.36 -7.53 8.10
CA SER A 140 -14.59 -8.70 7.25
C SER A 140 -15.67 -9.63 7.82
N ALA A 141 -15.80 -9.72 9.13
CA ALA A 141 -16.85 -10.50 9.80
C ALA A 141 -18.23 -9.81 9.82
N VAL A 142 -18.28 -8.49 9.63
CA VAL A 142 -19.53 -7.70 9.51
C VAL A 142 -19.99 -7.62 8.04
N GLY A 143 -19.40 -8.40 7.14
CA GLY A 143 -19.85 -8.56 5.76
C GLY A 143 -21.11 -9.41 5.63
N VAL A 144 -22.27 -8.84 5.99
CA VAL A 144 -23.60 -9.05 5.35
C VAL A 144 -24.27 -7.70 5.23
#